data_AF-A0A7V9EYU6-F1
#
_entry.id   AF-A0A7V9EYU6-F1
#
_cell.length_a   1.000
_cell.length_b   1.000
_cell.length_c   1.000
_cell.angle_alpha   90.00
_cell.angle_beta   90.00
_cell.angle_gamma   90.00
#
_symmetry.space_group_name_H-M   'P 1'
#
loop_
_entity.id
_entity.type
_entity.pdbx_description
1 polymer ?
#
loop_
_entity_poly.entity_id
_entity_poly.type
_entity_poly.pdbx_seq_one_letter_code
_entity_poly.pdbx_strand_id
1 'polypeptide(L)' 'MLLAVDVGNSLTVIGVFNGEELAQQWRISSDASRTADELALLFQGLMSFENLS' A
#
# COMPACT_ATOMS: atom_id res chain seq x y z
N MET A 1 -3.83 -12.95 -3.96
CA MET A 1 -3.69 -11.84 -3.00
C MET A 1 -4.38 -10.61 -3.58
N LEU A 2 -4.94 -9.74 -2.73
CA LEU A 2 -5.60 -8.50 -3.13
C LEU A 2 -4.94 -7.32 -2.41
N LEU A 3 -4.62 -6.25 -3.15
CA LEU A 3 -4.13 -5.01 -2.56
C LEU A 3 -5.31 -4.05 -2.36
N ALA A 4 -5.53 -3.62 -1.14
CA ALA A 4 -6.51 -2.60 -0.77
C ALA A 4 -5.79 -1.31 -0.40
N VAL A 5 -6.32 -0.18 -0.84
CA VAL A 5 -5.80 1.16 -0.52
C VAL A 5 -6.94 2.01 0.00
N ASP A 6 -6.82 2.46 1.25
CA ASP A 6 -7.76 3.38 1.90
C ASP A 6 -7.09 4.75 2.05
N VAL A 7 -7.63 5.77 1.38
CA VAL A 7 -7.03 7.10 1.28
C VAL A 7 -7.75 8.06 2.22
N GLY A 8 -7.11 8.37 3.36
CA GLY A 8 -7.59 9.39 4.29
C GLY A 8 -7.04 10.78 4.00
N ASN A 9 -7.39 11.74 4.86
CA ASN A 9 -6.88 13.11 4.75
C ASN A 9 -5.41 13.23 5.16
N SER A 10 -4.98 12.44 6.15
CA SER A 10 -3.63 12.52 6.72
C SER A 10 -2.82 11.26 6.48
N LEU A 11 -3.49 10.11 6.41
CA LEU A 11 -2.86 8.81 6.25
C LEU A 11 -3.56 8.01 5.16
N THR A 12 -2.75 7.38 4.30
CA THR A 12 -3.19 6.36 3.37
C THR A 12 -2.76 5.00 3.93
N VAL A 13 -3.72 4.10 4.08
CA VAL A 13 -3.52 2.74 4.55
C VAL A 13 -3.45 1.81 3.35
N ILE A 14 -2.42 0.96 3.31
CA ILE A 14 -2.21 -0.02 2.25
C ILE A 14 -2.24 -1.40 2.90
N GLY A 15 -3.14 -2.27 2.45
CA GLY A 15 -3.31 -3.61 2.99
C GLY A 15 -3.22 -4.69 1.91
N VAL A 16 -2.58 -5.81 2.23
CA VAL A 16 -2.56 -7.00 1.37
C VAL A 16 -3.40 -8.09 2.02
N PHE A 17 -4.40 -8.56 1.30
CA PHE A 17 -5.28 -9.63 1.74
C PHE A 17 -4.96 -10.95 1.05
N ASN A 18 -5.00 -12.04 1.81
CA ASN A 18 -4.98 -13.40 1.31
C ASN A 18 -6.34 -14.06 1.62
N GLY A 19 -7.26 -13.99 0.66
CA GLY A 19 -8.65 -14.34 0.92
C GLY A 19 -9.28 -13.31 1.87
N GLU A 20 -9.79 -13.76 3.01
CA GLU A 20 -10.40 -12.91 4.03
C GLU A 20 -9.40 -12.42 5.09
N GLU A 21 -8.17 -12.93 5.08
CA GLU A 21 -7.14 -12.58 6.06
C GLU A 21 -6.32 -11.37 5.59
N LEU A 22 -6.13 -10.39 6.48
CA LEU A 22 -5.19 -9.29 6.29
C LEU A 22 -3.77 -9.80 6.53
N ALA A 23 -3.04 -10.10 5.46
CA ALA A 23 -1.69 -10.64 5.53
C ALA A 23 -0.65 -9.58 5.91
N GLN A 24 -0.82 -8.34 5.43
CA GLN A 24 0.07 -7.24 5.79
C GLN A 24 -0.61 -5.87 5.68
N GLN A 25 -0.14 -4.89 6.45
CA GLN A 25 -0.62 -3.51 6.41
C GLN A 25 0.51 -2.48 6.63
N TRP A 26 0.50 -1.41 5.83
CA TRP A 26 1.33 -0.22 6.01
C TRP A 26 0.49 1.05 6.10
N ARG A 27 1.10 2.10 6.66
CA ARG A 27 0.54 3.45 6.69
C ARG A 27 1.58 4.44 6.19
N ILE A 28 1.17 5.31 5.29
CA ILE A 28 1.98 6.42 4.78
C ILE A 28 1.21 7.72 4.95
N SER A 29 1.91 8.86 4.92
CA SER A 29 1.25 10.16 4.84
C SER A 29 0.47 10.27 3.53
N SER A 30 -0.76 10.76 3.61
CA SER A 30 -1.53 11.10 2.42
C SER A 30 -0.92 12.31 1.75
N ASP A 31 -0.64 12.19 0.46
CA ASP A 31 -0.03 13.24 -0.34
C ASP A 31 -0.67 13.22 -1.74
N ALA A 32 -1.51 14.21 -2.00
CA ALA A 32 -2.23 14.36 -3.26
C ALA A 32 -1.30 14.79 -4.41
N SER A 33 -0.06 15.19 -4.13
CA SER A 33 0.92 15.57 -5.15
C SER A 33 1.70 14.38 -5.71
N ARG A 34 1.59 13.19 -5.10
CA ARG A 34 2.26 11.99 -5.59
C ARG A 34 1.77 11.60 -6.98
N THR A 35 2.73 11.39 -7.86
CA THR A 35 2.53 10.87 -9.21
C THR A 35 2.26 9.37 -9.20
N ALA A 36 1.71 8.86 -10.31
CA ALA A 36 1.48 7.43 -10.48
C ALA A 36 2.78 6.61 -10.39
N ASP A 37 3.88 7.13 -10.94
CA ASP A 37 5.19 6.45 -10.91
C ASP A 37 5.75 6.37 -9.49
N GLU A 38 5.61 7.44 -8.69
CA GLU A 38 5.99 7.42 -7.28
C GLU A 38 5.16 6.43 -6.46
N LEU A 39 3.86 6.33 -6.75
CA LEU A 39 2.99 5.33 -6.12
C LEU A 39 3.38 3.90 -6.53
N ALA A 40 3.72 3.67 -7.79
CA ALA A 40 4.16 2.37 -8.27
C ALA A 40 5.46 1.92 -7.57
N LEU A 41 6.45 2.80 -7.49
CA LEU A 41 7.71 2.54 -6.78
C LEU A 41 7.49 2.30 -5.29
N LEU A 42 6.61 3.09 -4.65
CA LEU A 42 6.23 2.90 -3.26
C LEU A 42 5.61 1.51 -3.04
N PHE A 43 4.58 1.16 -3.81
CA PHE A 43 3.89 -0.13 -3.67
C PHE A 43 4.83 -1.30 -3.92
N GLN A 44 5.68 -1.21 -4.95
CA GLN A 44 6.68 -2.22 -5.24
C GLN A 44 7.66 -2.38 -4.07
N GLY A 45 8.19 -1.26 -3.55
CA GLY A 45 9.08 -1.29 -2.39
C GLY A 45 8.44 -1.97 -1.18
N LEU A 46 7.21 -1.58 -0.82
CA LEU A 46 6.47 -2.19 0.30
C LEU A 46 6.27 -3.70 0.12
N MET A 47 5.88 -4.15 -1.08
CA MET A 47 5.67 -5.57 -1.35
C MET A 47 6.98 -6.37 -1.32
N SER A 48 8.09 -5.82 -1.83
CA SER A 48 9.38 -6.51 -1.83
C SER A 48 9.98 -6.65 -0.43
N PHE A 49 9.74 -5.72 0.50
CA PHE A 49 10.20 -5.85 1.89
C PHE A 49 9.64 -7.08 2.61
N GLU A 50 8.45 -7.52 2.23
CA GLU A 50 7.75 -8.63 2.87
C GLU A 50 7.78 -9.92 2.02
N ASN A 51 8.61 -9.95 0.96
CA ASN A 51 8.67 -11.05 -0.02
C ASN A 51 7.29 -11.38 -0.63
N LEU A 52 6.46 -10.37 -0.85
CA LEU A 52 5.12 -10.51 -1.44
C LEU A 52 5.10 -10.30 -2.96
N SER A 53 6.26 -10.09 -3.59
CA SER A 53 6.45 -9.87 -5.04
C SER A 53 7.35 -10.91 -5.67
#